data_AF-D8QWU5-F1
#
_entry.id   AF-D8QWU5-F1
#
_cell.length_a   1.000
_cell.length_b   1.000
_cell.length_c   1.000
_cell.angle_alpha   90.00
_cell.angle_beta   90.00
_cell.angle_gamma   90.00
#
_symmetry.space_group_name_H-M   'P 1'
#
loop_
_entity.id
_entity.type
_entity.pdbx_description
1 polymer ?
#
loop_
_entity_poly.entity_id
_entity_poly.type
_entity_poly.pdbx_seq_one_letter_code
_entity_poly.pdbx_strand_id
1 'polypeptide(L)'
;MSLRIKAVVENFVRQLKEALEADMRDRIMKEREMQSYLEEREREVAEREAAWKAELSRREAEIAKQEARLRMERDNLEKEKSVLMGTASSSDNQDGALEITVSGEKYRCLRFSKAKK
;
A
#
# COMPACT_ATOMS: atom_id res chain seq x y z
N MET A 1 -49.00 65.62 -2.30
CA MET A 1 -48.31 64.77 -3.30
C MET A 1 -49.32 64.27 -4.32
N SER A 2 -49.04 64.38 -5.62
CA SER A 2 -49.96 63.98 -6.70
C SER A 2 -50.17 62.45 -6.73
N LEU A 3 -51.42 62.00 -6.83
CA LEU A 3 -51.80 60.57 -6.86
C LEU A 3 -51.05 59.74 -7.93
N ARG A 4 -50.62 60.39 -9.02
CA ARG A 4 -49.82 59.77 -10.07
C ARG A 4 -48.42 59.36 -9.60
N ILE A 5 -47.77 60.18 -8.79
CA ILE A 5 -46.42 59.89 -8.27
C ILE A 5 -46.50 58.68 -7.32
N LYS A 6 -47.54 58.60 -6.48
CA LYS A 6 -47.77 57.48 -5.58
C LYS A 6 -47.92 56.15 -6.34
N ALA A 7 -48.72 56.12 -7.40
CA ALA A 7 -48.91 54.91 -8.21
C ALA A 7 -47.63 54.43 -8.91
N VAL A 8 -46.79 55.37 -9.38
CA VAL A 8 -45.48 55.02 -9.98
C VAL A 8 -44.55 54.41 -8.93
N VAL A 9 -44.48 55.00 -7.73
CA VAL A 9 -43.65 54.49 -6.64
C VAL A 9 -44.12 53.11 -6.18
N GLU A 10 -45.44 52.89 -6.05
CA GLU A 10 -46.00 51.58 -5.68
C GLU A 10 -45.66 50.49 -6.70
N ASN A 11 -45.78 50.79 -8.00
CA ASN A 11 -45.37 49.85 -9.05
C ASN A 11 -43.86 49.57 -9.04
N PHE A 12 -43.04 50.59 -8.83
CA PHE A 12 -41.59 50.43 -8.76
C PHE A 12 -41.17 49.55 -7.58
N VAL A 13 -41.74 49.79 -6.39
CA VAL A 13 -41.50 48.96 -5.21
C VAL A 13 -41.94 47.53 -5.43
N ARG A 14 -43.08 47.31 -6.09
CA ARG A 14 -43.56 45.97 -6.44
C ARG A 14 -42.59 45.24 -7.38
N GLN A 15 -42.17 45.90 -8.45
CA GLN A 15 -41.20 45.34 -9.41
C GLN A 15 -39.86 45.02 -8.76
N LEU A 16 -39.35 45.88 -7.87
CA LEU A 16 -38.12 45.62 -7.12
C LEU A 16 -38.24 44.40 -6.22
N LYS A 17 -39.38 44.23 -5.54
CA LYS A 17 -39.63 43.04 -4.70
C LYS A 17 -39.70 41.77 -5.54
N GLU A 18 -40.43 41.79 -6.65
CA GLU A 18 -40.53 40.65 -7.57
C GLU A 18 -39.16 40.27 -8.16
N ALA A 19 -38.36 41.25 -8.57
CA ALA A 19 -37.01 41.03 -9.09
C ALA A 19 -36.06 40.47 -8.02
N LEU A 20 -36.13 40.99 -6.79
CA LEU A 20 -35.31 40.50 -5.68
C LEU A 20 -35.69 39.07 -5.29
N GLU A 21 -36.99 38.74 -5.23
CA GLU A 21 -37.45 37.38 -4.95
C GLU A 21 -37.01 36.40 -6.04
N ALA A 22 -37.06 36.79 -7.31
CA ALA A 22 -36.58 35.97 -8.42
C ALA A 22 -35.07 35.70 -8.31
N ASP A 23 -34.25 36.73 -8.10
CA ASP A 23 -32.80 36.59 -7.94
C ASP A 23 -32.44 35.70 -6.73
N MET A 24 -33.15 35.86 -5.62
CA MET A 24 -32.96 35.00 -4.44
C MET A 24 -33.30 33.54 -4.73
N ARG A 25 -34.41 33.26 -5.42
CA ARG A 25 -34.80 31.89 -5.80
C ARG A 25 -33.77 31.27 -6.75
N ASP A 26 -33.29 32.03 -7.73
CA ASP A 26 -32.29 31.57 -8.68
C ASP A 26 -30.97 31.22 -7.98
N ARG A 27 -30.53 32.03 -7.01
CA ARG A 27 -29.34 31.73 -6.20
C ARG A 27 -29.51 30.45 -5.38
N ILE A 28 -30.65 30.29 -4.71
CA ILE A 28 -30.95 29.10 -3.91
C ILE A 28 -30.96 27.84 -4.80
N MET A 29 -31.54 27.94 -5.99
CA MET A 29 -31.57 26.81 -6.94
C MET A 29 -30.14 26.41 -7.37
N LYS A 30 -29.32 27.38 -7.78
CA LYS A 30 -27.93 27.12 -8.18
C LYS A 30 -27.09 26.57 -7.03
N GLU A 31 -27.30 27.06 -5.81
CA GLU A 31 -26.59 26.57 -4.63
C GLU A 31 -26.95 25.12 -4.32
N ARG A 32 -28.22 24.74 -4.43
CA ARG A 32 -28.68 23.35 -4.25
C ARG A 32 -28.12 22.42 -5.32
N GLU A 33 -28.11 22.85 -6.57
CA GLU A 33 -27.52 22.07 -7.67
C GLU A 33 -26.03 21.85 -7.44
N MET A 34 -25.31 22.90 -7.05
CA MET A 34 -23.89 22.81 -6.74
C MET A 34 -23.61 21.91 -5.53
N GLN A 35 -24.42 21.99 -4.47
CA GLN A 35 -24.32 21.10 -3.32
C GLN A 35 -24.54 19.64 -3.73
N SER A 36 -25.59 19.36 -4.51
CA SER A 36 -25.86 18.00 -5.01
C SER A 36 -24.70 17.45 -5.84
N TYR A 37 -24.08 18.29 -6.68
CA TYR A 37 -22.91 17.89 -7.46
C TYR A 37 -21.71 17.53 -6.57
N LEU A 38 -21.46 18.34 -5.53
CA LEU A 38 -20.37 18.09 -4.59
C LEU A 38 -20.61 16.82 -3.78
N GLU A 39 -21.83 16.59 -3.30
CA GLU A 39 -22.18 15.37 -2.56
C GLU A 39 -22.00 14.11 -3.42
N GLU A 40 -22.39 14.16 -4.69
CA GLU A 40 -22.18 13.05 -5.62
C GLU A 40 -20.68 12.78 -5.83
N ARG A 41 -19.88 13.83 -6.05
CA ARG A 41 -18.42 13.72 -6.16
C ARG A 41 -17.76 13.18 -4.90
N GLU A 42 -18.19 13.61 -3.73
CA GLU A 42 -17.68 13.11 -2.45
C GLU A 42 -17.98 11.62 -2.29
N ARG A 43 -19.18 11.15 -2.71
CA ARG A 43 -19.51 9.72 -2.72
C ARG A 43 -18.64 8.93 -3.69
N GLU A 44 -18.46 9.40 -4.92
CA GLU A 44 -17.58 8.74 -5.90
C GLU A 44 -16.14 8.59 -5.38
N VAL A 45 -15.62 9.65 -4.76
CA VAL A 45 -14.28 9.63 -4.15
C VAL A 45 -14.24 8.64 -2.98
N ALA A 46 -15.23 8.67 -2.09
CA ALA A 46 -15.30 7.76 -0.95
C ALA A 46 -15.38 6.28 -1.38
N GLU A 47 -16.17 5.95 -2.40
CA GLU A 47 -16.27 4.60 -2.96
C GLU A 47 -14.93 4.14 -3.57
N ARG A 48 -14.28 5.02 -4.33
CA ARG A 48 -12.98 4.73 -4.92
C ARG A 48 -11.90 4.53 -3.86
N GLU A 49 -11.88 5.37 -2.84
CA GLU A 49 -10.96 5.22 -1.71
C GLU A 49 -11.20 3.92 -0.95
N ALA A 50 -12.47 3.57 -0.72
CA ALA A 50 -12.82 2.31 -0.06
C ALA A 50 -12.37 1.10 -0.88
N ALA A 51 -12.62 1.11 -2.19
CA ALA A 51 -12.17 0.05 -3.10
C ALA A 51 -10.64 -0.07 -3.11
N TRP A 52 -9.92 1.06 -3.15
CA TRP A 52 -8.46 1.05 -3.11
C TRP A 52 -7.93 0.54 -1.77
N LYS A 53 -8.48 1.00 -0.63
CA LYS A 53 -8.09 0.51 0.69
C LYS A 53 -8.30 -1.00 0.83
N ALA A 54 -9.42 -1.52 0.32
CA ALA A 54 -9.69 -2.95 0.32
C ALA A 54 -8.67 -3.73 -0.52
N GLU A 55 -8.33 -3.22 -1.71
CA GLU A 55 -7.33 -3.85 -2.58
C GLU A 55 -5.93 -3.81 -1.96
N LEU A 56 -5.53 -2.68 -1.37
CA LEU A 56 -4.27 -2.56 -0.66
C LEU A 56 -4.17 -3.58 0.47
N SER A 57 -5.20 -3.65 1.32
CA SER A 57 -5.26 -4.61 2.42
C SER A 57 -5.14 -6.07 1.94
N ARG A 58 -5.79 -6.43 0.82
CA ARG A 58 -5.63 -7.76 0.21
C ARG A 58 -4.19 -8.04 -0.20
N ARG A 59 -3.51 -7.07 -0.82
CA ARG A 59 -2.11 -7.23 -1.25
C ARG A 59 -1.17 -7.35 -0.07
N GLU A 60 -1.36 -6.53 0.96
CA GLU A 60 -0.56 -6.60 2.19
C GLU A 60 -0.71 -7.96 2.87
N ALA A 61 -1.94 -8.50 2.94
CA ALA A 61 -2.18 -9.82 3.50
C ALA A 61 -1.51 -10.95 2.69
N GLU A 62 -1.49 -10.83 1.36
CA GLU A 62 -0.81 -11.80 0.49
C GLU A 62 0.71 -11.73 0.63
N ILE A 63 1.28 -10.53 0.69
CA ILE A 63 2.71 -10.32 0.94
C ILE A 63 3.09 -10.94 2.30
N ALA A 64 2.33 -10.67 3.35
CA ALA A 64 2.60 -11.22 4.69
C ALA A 64 2.59 -12.76 4.70
N LYS A 65 1.68 -13.40 3.95
CA LYS A 65 1.66 -14.87 3.80
C LYS A 65 2.90 -15.37 3.08
N GLN A 66 3.31 -14.70 2.01
CA GLN A 66 4.49 -15.07 1.22
C GLN A 66 5.77 -14.91 2.04
N GLU A 67 5.91 -13.80 2.78
CA GLU A 67 7.02 -13.55 3.69
C GLU A 67 7.09 -14.62 4.80
N ALA A 68 5.96 -14.99 5.38
CA ALA A 68 5.90 -16.06 6.39
C ALA A 68 6.34 -17.41 5.80
N ARG A 69 5.90 -17.74 4.58
CA ARG A 69 6.33 -18.96 3.88
C ARG A 69 7.83 -18.95 3.61
N LEU A 70 8.36 -17.88 3.03
CA LEU A 70 9.79 -17.74 2.74
C LEU A 70 10.65 -17.80 4.01
N ARG A 71 10.16 -17.24 5.11
CA ARG A 71 10.83 -17.30 6.41
C ARG A 71 10.98 -18.73 6.90
N MET A 72 9.91 -19.54 6.81
CA MET A 72 9.95 -20.96 7.17
C MET A 72 10.88 -21.76 6.26
N GLU A 73 10.83 -21.51 4.95
CA GLU A 73 11.70 -22.17 3.97
C GLU A 73 13.17 -21.87 4.25
N ARG A 74 13.51 -20.60 4.50
CA ARG A 74 14.86 -20.20 4.94
C ARG A 74 15.29 -20.94 6.21
N ASP A 75 14.42 -21.02 7.22
CA ASP A 75 14.75 -21.71 8.48
C ASP A 75 14.97 -23.22 8.29
N ASN A 76 14.23 -23.84 7.38
CA ASN A 76 14.45 -25.25 7.04
C ASN A 76 15.78 -25.42 6.31
N LEU A 77 16.08 -24.57 5.32
CA LEU A 77 17.34 -24.60 4.59
C LEU A 77 18.55 -24.35 5.50
N GLU A 78 18.45 -23.45 6.48
CA GLU A 78 19.56 -23.22 7.42
C GLU A 78 19.78 -24.44 8.34
N LYS A 79 18.72 -25.15 8.73
CA LYS A 79 18.84 -26.42 9.47
C LYS A 79 19.51 -27.49 8.62
N GLU A 80 19.07 -27.67 7.37
CA GLU A 80 19.68 -28.63 6.44
C GLU A 80 21.15 -28.31 6.18
N LYS A 81 21.46 -27.04 5.91
CA LYS A 81 22.83 -26.55 5.76
C LYS A 81 23.66 -26.81 7.01
N SER A 82 23.12 -26.61 8.21
CA SER A 82 23.85 -26.89 9.45
C SER A 82 24.19 -28.37 9.62
N VAL A 83 23.37 -29.28 9.10
CA VAL A 83 23.65 -30.73 9.08
C VAL A 83 24.73 -31.05 8.05
N LEU A 84 24.64 -30.44 6.87
CA LEU A 84 25.54 -30.70 5.74
C LEU A 84 26.88 -29.97 5.81
N MET A 85 26.95 -28.88 6.58
CA MET A 85 28.18 -28.09 6.78
C MET A 85 29.20 -28.93 7.54
N GLY A 86 30.18 -29.41 6.79
CA GLY A 86 31.34 -30.06 7.35
C GLY A 86 32.40 -29.09 7.84
N THR A 87 33.16 -29.49 8.86
CA THR A 87 34.36 -28.76 9.32
C THR A 87 35.60 -29.54 8.91
N ALA A 88 36.58 -28.87 8.33
CA ALA A 88 37.87 -29.45 8.02
C ALA A 88 38.88 -29.02 9.08
N SER A 89 39.41 -29.98 9.85
CA SER A 89 40.49 -29.69 10.80
C SER A 89 41.81 -29.79 10.07
N SER A 90 42.52 -28.66 9.94
CA SER A 90 43.91 -28.63 9.51
C SER A 90 44.82 -28.89 10.71
N SER A 91 44.68 -30.05 11.36
CA SER A 91 45.77 -30.53 12.21
C SER A 91 46.91 -30.94 11.28
N ASP A 92 48.12 -30.47 11.57
CA ASP A 92 49.34 -30.88 10.87
C ASP A 92 49.65 -32.34 11.22
N ASN A 93 48.89 -33.26 10.63
CA ASN A 93 49.16 -34.68 10.70
C ASN A 93 50.41 -34.95 9.83
N GLN A 94 51.40 -35.66 10.40
CA GLN A 94 52.71 -35.89 9.76
C GLN A 94 52.63 -36.63 8.41
N ASP A 95 51.50 -37.26 8.11
CA ASP A 95 51.23 -38.00 6.87
C ASP A 95 50.50 -37.17 5.79
N GLY A 96 50.19 -35.90 6.07
CA GLY A 96 49.53 -34.99 5.13
C GLY A 96 48.05 -35.28 4.87
N ALA A 97 47.42 -36.19 5.63
CA ALA A 97 45.99 -36.48 5.52
C ALA A 97 45.14 -35.31 6.07
N LEU A 98 44.01 -35.03 5.44
CA LEU A 98 43.01 -34.07 5.92
C LEU A 98 41.90 -34.83 6.66
N GLU A 99 41.57 -34.37 7.87
CA GLU A 99 40.38 -34.83 8.58
C GLU A 99 39.23 -33.86 8.31
N ILE A 100 38.14 -34.38 7.79
CA ILE A 100 36.88 -33.64 7.61
C ILE A 100 35.80 -34.31 8.45
N THR A 101 34.97 -33.49 9.08
CA THR A 101 33.73 -33.96 9.69
C THR A 101 32.60 -33.49 8.80
N VAL A 102 31.76 -34.40 8.30
CA VAL A 102 30.59 -34.08 7.45
C VAL A 102 29.40 -34.85 8.00
N SER A 103 28.26 -34.19 8.23
CA SER A 103 27.06 -34.82 8.79
C SER A 103 27.29 -35.57 10.12
N GLY A 104 28.25 -35.10 10.93
CA GLY A 104 28.63 -35.73 12.21
C GLY A 104 29.56 -36.95 12.09
N GLU A 105 29.86 -37.40 10.88
CA GLU A 105 30.81 -38.49 10.62
C GLU A 105 32.20 -37.93 10.31
N LYS A 106 33.23 -38.60 10.85
CA LYS A 106 34.63 -38.23 10.61
C LYS A 106 35.20 -39.04 9.45
N TYR A 107 35.75 -38.33 8.49
CA TYR A 107 36.41 -38.89 7.32
C TYR A 107 37.86 -38.46 7.28
N ARG A 108 38.74 -39.38 6.87
CA ARG A 108 40.15 -39.11 6.62
C ARG A 108 40.40 -39.16 5.11
N CYS A 109 40.77 -38.02 4.55
CA CYS A 109 41.01 -37.87 3.12
C CYS A 109 42.51 -37.71 2.86
N LEU A 110 43.05 -38.43 1.89
CA LEU A 110 44.42 -38.20 1.43
C LEU A 110 44.46 -36.88 0.65
N ARG A 111 45.34 -35.95 1.03
CA ARG A 111 45.57 -34.74 0.22
C ARG A 111 46.36 -35.14 -1.01
N PHE A 112 45.83 -34.85 -2.19
CA PHE A 112 46.56 -35.01 -3.43
C PHE A 112 47.60 -33.89 -3.52
N SER A 113 48.86 -34.18 -3.16
CA SER A 113 49.97 -33.27 -3.40
C SER A 113 50.28 -33.28 -4.89
N LYS A 114 49.88 -32.21 -5.59
CA LYS A 114 50.24 -32.02 -7.00
C LYS A 114 51.77 -32.03 -7.08
N ALA A 115 52.34 -32.99 -7.82
CA ALA A 115 53.78 -33.08 -8.00
C ALA A 115 54.32 -31.72 -8.49
N LYS A 116 55.27 -31.15 -7.75
CA LYS A 116 56.00 -29.97 -8.24
C LYS A 116 56.82 -30.44 -9.45
N LYS A 117 56.57 -29.83 -10.60
CA LYS A 117 57.40 -30.01 -11.80
C LYS A 117 58.83 -29.60 -11.53
#